data_AF-A0A1X1WZ18-F1
#
_entry.id   AF-A0A1X1WZ18-F1
#
_cell.length_a   1.000
_cell.length_b   1.000
_cell.length_c   1.000
_cell.angle_alpha   90.00
_cell.angle_beta   90.00
_cell.angle_gamma   90.00
#
_symmetry.space_group_name_H-M   'P 1'
#
loop_
_entity.id
_entity.type
_entity.pdbx_description
1 polymer ?
#
loop_
_entity_poly.entity_id
_entity_poly.type
_entity_poly.pdbx_seq_one_letter_code
_entity_poly.pdbx_strand_id
1 'polypeptide(L)'
;MPDFEYAIRSYLKSLEGGGSSRDHDDYVAAVLEQSVRREAFGTSNQRGPRRLLENLFLGDARKRGETHQWMYDHKNLADLLARAGFVDIRRWSFGESGIAHWADYRLELDDVGGEYKPNTLYMEATA
;
A
#
# COMPACT_ATOMS: atom_id res chain seq x y z
N MET A 1 -5.89 -0.55 -23.33
CA MET A 1 -6.08 -0.40 -21.87
C MET A 1 -5.60 -1.69 -21.24
N PRO A 2 -4.73 -1.68 -20.22
CA PRO A 2 -4.38 -2.91 -19.49
C PRO A 2 -5.65 -3.60 -18.99
N ASP A 3 -5.62 -4.93 -18.89
CA ASP A 3 -6.74 -5.70 -18.34
C ASP A 3 -6.75 -5.54 -16.82
N PHE A 4 -7.72 -4.77 -16.32
CA PHE A 4 -7.88 -4.51 -14.88
C PHE A 4 -8.27 -5.77 -14.12
N GLU A 5 -9.05 -6.67 -14.73
CA GLU A 5 -9.43 -7.93 -14.10
C GLU A 5 -8.20 -8.81 -13.89
N TYR A 6 -7.33 -8.89 -14.89
CA TYR A 6 -6.06 -9.60 -14.78
C TYR A 6 -5.18 -9.02 -13.67
N ALA A 7 -5.11 -7.68 -13.56
CA ALA A 7 -4.33 -7.02 -12.51
C ALA A 7 -4.87 -7.35 -11.11
N ILE A 8 -6.19 -7.29 -10.91
CA ILE A 8 -6.83 -7.66 -9.64
C ILE A 8 -6.56 -9.14 -9.31
N ARG A 9 -6.77 -10.06 -10.26
CA ARG A 9 -6.53 -11.50 -10.03
C ARG A 9 -5.09 -11.80 -9.65
N SER A 10 -4.14 -11.12 -10.29
CA SER A 10 -2.71 -11.24 -9.99
C SER A 10 -2.38 -10.70 -8.60
N TYR A 11 -2.94 -9.55 -8.24
CA TYR A 11 -2.83 -9.00 -6.88
C TYR A 11 -3.40 -9.95 -5.82
N LEU A 12 -4.63 -10.45 -5.99
CA LEU A 12 -5.25 -11.40 -5.05
C LEU A 12 -4.42 -12.68 -4.88
N LYS A 13 -3.95 -13.26 -6.00
CA LYS A 13 -3.05 -14.42 -5.96
C LYS A 13 -1.76 -14.12 -5.20
N SER A 14 -1.22 -12.91 -5.37
CA SER A 14 -0.01 -12.49 -4.65
C SER A 14 -0.24 -12.30 -3.15
N LEU A 15 -1.47 -11.99 -2.71
CA LEU A 15 -1.84 -11.97 -1.28
C LEU A 15 -1.89 -13.38 -0.68
N GLU A 16 -2.34 -14.38 -1.45
CA GLU A 16 -2.45 -15.77 -0.99
C GLU A 16 -1.10 -16.51 -0.95
N GLY A 17 -0.15 -16.16 -1.81
CA GLY A 17 1.15 -16.84 -1.93
C GLY A 17 2.24 -16.38 -0.94
N GLY A 18 3.21 -17.24 -0.62
CA GLY A 18 4.37 -16.90 0.24
C GLY A 18 5.50 -16.12 -0.45
N GLY A 19 5.20 -15.34 -1.50
CA GLY A 19 6.20 -14.58 -2.27
C GLY A 19 6.84 -13.42 -1.51
N SER A 20 7.96 -12.91 -2.03
CA SER A 20 8.66 -11.74 -1.47
C SER A 20 7.80 -10.47 -1.60
N SER A 21 7.86 -9.57 -0.61
CA SER A 21 7.13 -8.30 -0.66
C SER A 21 7.53 -7.40 -1.83
N ARG A 22 8.77 -7.52 -2.30
CA ARG A 22 9.23 -6.74 -3.45
C ARG A 22 8.52 -7.14 -4.74
N ASP A 23 8.15 -8.42 -4.87
CA ASP A 23 7.32 -8.90 -5.98
C ASP A 23 5.85 -8.47 -5.79
N HIS A 24 5.42 -8.31 -4.53
CA HIS A 24 4.07 -7.87 -4.19
C HIS A 24 3.78 -6.42 -4.62
N ASP A 25 4.74 -5.51 -4.39
CA ASP A 25 4.62 -4.09 -4.74
C ASP A 25 4.30 -3.87 -6.22
N ASP A 26 4.84 -4.71 -7.10
CA ASP A 26 4.59 -4.63 -8.55
C ASP A 26 3.11 -4.92 -8.89
N TYR A 27 2.47 -5.85 -8.16
CA TYR A 27 1.04 -6.14 -8.35
C TYR A 27 0.15 -5.00 -7.82
N VAL A 28 0.53 -4.39 -6.69
CA VAL A 28 -0.17 -3.24 -6.11
C VAL A 28 -0.10 -2.05 -7.06
N ALA A 29 1.09 -1.74 -7.57
CA ALA A 29 1.28 -0.68 -8.55
C ALA A 29 0.47 -0.92 -9.83
N ALA A 30 0.41 -2.16 -10.32
CA ALA A 30 -0.38 -2.51 -11.50
C ALA A 30 -1.89 -2.27 -11.35
N VAL A 31 -2.43 -2.40 -10.13
CA VAL A 31 -3.84 -2.09 -9.81
C VAL A 31 -4.03 -0.59 -9.65
N LEU A 32 -3.20 0.08 -8.86
CA LEU A 32 -3.34 1.50 -8.57
C LEU A 32 -3.16 2.36 -9.81
N GLU A 33 -2.14 2.11 -10.63
CA GLU A 33 -1.84 2.90 -11.82
C GLU A 33 -2.95 2.85 -12.89
N GLN A 34 -3.91 1.92 -12.78
CA GLN A 34 -5.12 1.90 -13.63
C GLN A 34 -6.26 2.76 -13.07
N SER A 35 -6.26 2.99 -11.76
CA SER A 35 -7.28 3.77 -11.04
C SER A 35 -6.86 5.23 -10.80
N VAL A 36 -5.56 5.53 -10.88
CA VAL A 36 -5.00 6.87 -10.71
C VAL A 36 -4.12 7.28 -11.88
N ARG A 37 -4.08 8.59 -12.17
CA ARG A 37 -3.24 9.14 -13.23
C ARG A 37 -1.77 8.91 -12.89
N ARG A 38 -1.04 8.31 -13.83
CA ARG A 38 0.41 8.02 -13.74
C ARG A 38 1.30 9.27 -13.67
N GLU A 39 0.79 10.43 -14.08
CA GLU A 39 1.58 11.66 -14.20
C GLU A 39 0.91 12.83 -13.47
N ALA A 40 1.70 13.63 -12.76
CA ALA A 40 1.27 14.94 -12.28
C ALA A 40 0.83 15.79 -13.48
N PHE A 41 -0.24 16.58 -13.31
CA PHE A 41 -0.84 17.39 -14.37
C PHE A 41 0.15 18.34 -15.08
N GLY A 42 1.29 18.66 -14.44
CA GLY A 42 2.36 19.48 -15.03
C GLY A 42 3.34 18.74 -15.97
N THR A 43 3.53 17.43 -15.79
CA THR A 43 4.54 16.65 -16.54
C THR A 43 3.96 16.03 -17.81
N SER A 44 2.63 15.84 -17.87
CA SER A 44 1.93 15.30 -19.04
C SER A 44 1.99 16.21 -20.27
N ASN A 45 2.55 17.42 -20.14
CA ASN A 45 2.67 18.41 -21.20
C ASN A 45 4.12 18.69 -21.66
N GLN A 46 5.12 17.94 -21.17
CA GLN A 46 6.53 18.14 -21.54
C GLN A 46 7.02 17.18 -22.64
N ARG A 47 7.82 17.71 -23.58
CA ARG A 47 8.26 17.03 -24.81
C ARG A 47 9.09 15.76 -24.50
N GLY A 48 8.76 14.67 -25.20
CA GLY A 48 9.28 13.30 -25.03
C GLY A 48 10.80 13.10 -24.81
N PRO A 49 11.73 13.79 -25.50
CA PRO A 49 13.16 13.55 -25.30
C PRO A 49 13.69 14.06 -23.95
N ARG A 50 13.07 15.09 -23.35
CA ARG A 50 13.45 15.56 -22.00
C ARG A 50 13.07 14.53 -20.94
N ARG A 51 11.88 13.94 -21.05
CA ARG A 51 11.37 12.91 -20.13
C ARG A 51 12.29 11.69 -20.04
N LEU A 52 12.87 11.26 -21.16
CA LEU A 52 13.75 10.08 -21.20
C LEU A 52 15.10 10.36 -20.54
N LEU A 53 15.70 11.53 -20.79
CA LEU A 53 16.92 11.98 -20.11
C LEU A 53 16.69 12.16 -18.60
N GLU A 54 15.58 12.76 -18.23
CA GLU A 54 15.26 13.03 -16.84
C GLU A 54 14.99 11.74 -16.05
N ASN A 55 14.29 10.76 -16.62
CA ASN A 55 14.12 9.44 -16.02
C ASN A 55 15.45 8.66 -15.89
N LEU A 56 16.38 8.87 -16.81
CA LEU A 56 17.70 8.24 -16.76
C LEU A 56 18.57 8.83 -15.64
N PHE A 57 18.49 10.13 -15.40
CA PHE A 57 19.30 10.83 -14.40
C PHE A 57 18.68 10.88 -12.99
N LEU A 58 17.36 11.02 -12.88
CA LEU A 58 16.65 11.22 -11.61
C LEU A 58 15.81 10.01 -11.18
N GLY A 59 15.73 8.97 -12.01
CA GLY A 59 14.81 7.86 -11.81
C GLY A 59 13.36 8.19 -12.19
N ASP A 60 12.53 7.14 -12.26
CA ASP A 60 11.10 7.27 -12.52
C ASP A 60 10.41 8.15 -11.45
N ALA A 61 9.30 8.79 -11.78
CA ALA A 61 8.51 9.63 -10.86
C ALA A 61 8.15 8.89 -9.56
N ARG A 62 8.00 7.56 -9.63
CA ARG A 62 7.84 6.65 -8.49
C ARG A 62 9.01 6.70 -7.48
N LYS A 63 10.24 6.85 -7.95
CA LYS A 63 11.44 7.00 -7.10
C LYS A 63 11.59 8.40 -6.50
N ARG A 64 10.93 9.40 -7.09
CA ARG A 64 11.03 10.81 -6.68
C ARG A 64 10.02 11.20 -5.60
N GLY A 65 9.11 10.29 -5.21
CA GLY A 65 8.13 10.54 -4.14
C GLY A 65 7.04 11.57 -4.49
N GLU A 66 6.99 12.05 -5.74
CA GLU A 66 6.07 13.11 -6.18
C GLU A 66 4.63 12.63 -6.43
N THR A 67 4.40 11.31 -6.45
CA THR A 67 3.06 10.73 -6.54
C THR A 67 2.73 10.03 -5.23
N HIS A 68 1.99 10.69 -4.32
CA HIS A 68 1.35 10.05 -3.17
C HIS A 68 0.33 9.01 -3.68
N GLN A 69 0.78 7.79 -3.95
CA GLN A 69 -0.04 6.70 -4.52
C GLN A 69 0.28 5.35 -3.89
N TRP A 70 0.56 5.30 -2.59
CA TRP A 70 0.78 4.03 -1.90
C TRP A 70 -0.48 3.66 -1.14
N MET A 71 -1.21 2.68 -1.68
CA MET A 71 -2.17 1.89 -0.93
C MET A 71 -1.38 0.75 -0.30
N TYR A 72 -1.30 0.73 1.02
CA TYR A 72 -0.70 -0.40 1.71
C TYR A 72 -1.73 -1.48 1.98
N ASP A 73 -1.28 -2.71 1.86
CA ASP A 73 -1.91 -3.89 2.43
C ASP A 73 -0.98 -4.48 3.49
N HIS A 74 -1.38 -5.62 4.04
CA HIS A 74 -0.64 -6.23 5.13
C HIS A 74 0.77 -6.74 4.78
N LYS A 75 1.08 -7.00 3.50
CA LYS A 75 2.38 -7.52 3.10
C LYS A 75 3.39 -6.41 2.89
N ASN A 76 3.04 -5.42 2.06
CA ASN A 76 3.95 -4.30 1.80
C ASN A 76 4.14 -3.43 3.05
N LEU A 77 3.11 -3.26 3.89
CA LEU A 77 3.28 -2.58 5.17
C LEU A 77 4.20 -3.37 6.11
N ALA A 78 4.07 -4.69 6.17
CA ALA A 78 4.94 -5.51 7.00
C ALA A 78 6.40 -5.44 6.56
N ASP A 79 6.67 -5.55 5.27
CA ASP A 79 8.03 -5.44 4.75
C ASP A 79 8.62 -4.03 4.92
N LEU A 80 7.81 -2.99 4.73
CA LEU A 80 8.23 -1.61 4.99
C LEU A 80 8.62 -1.41 6.46
N LEU A 81 7.78 -1.87 7.39
CA LEU A 81 8.06 -1.83 8.83
C LEU A 81 9.33 -2.60 9.17
N ALA A 82 9.50 -3.81 8.65
CA ALA A 82 10.69 -4.63 8.86
C ALA A 82 11.97 -3.95 8.35
N ARG A 83 11.92 -3.35 7.15
CA ARG A 83 13.05 -2.60 6.57
C ARG A 83 13.39 -1.34 7.35
N ALA A 84 12.40 -0.73 8.01
CA ALA A 84 12.59 0.40 8.90
C ALA A 84 13.14 0.01 10.28
N GLY A 85 13.31 -1.30 10.55
CA GLY A 85 13.87 -1.82 11.80
C GLY A 85 12.83 -2.23 12.84
N PHE A 86 11.54 -2.12 12.54
CA PHE A 86 10.49 -2.60 13.44
C PHE A 86 10.45 -4.14 13.46
N VAL A 87 10.08 -4.67 14.61
CA VAL A 87 9.95 -6.10 14.89
C VAL A 87 8.56 -6.42 15.43
N ASP A 88 8.26 -7.70 15.61
CA ASP A 88 6.97 -8.21 16.09
C ASP A 88 5.75 -7.65 15.33
N ILE A 89 5.85 -7.67 13.99
CA ILE A 89 4.84 -7.10 13.12
C ILE A 89 3.64 -8.03 13.05
N ARG A 90 2.46 -7.55 13.46
CA ARG A 90 1.25 -8.35 13.56
C ARG A 90 0.05 -7.63 12.97
N ARG A 91 -0.89 -8.44 12.47
CA ARG A 91 -2.25 -7.98 12.16
C ARG A 91 -3.13 -8.21 13.38
N TRP A 92 -4.01 -7.25 13.64
CA TRP A 92 -5.01 -7.31 14.68
C TRP A 92 -6.41 -7.28 14.08
N SER A 93 -7.39 -7.74 14.87
CA SER A 93 -8.78 -7.41 14.62
C SER A 93 -9.11 -6.03 15.23
N PHE A 94 -10.20 -5.40 14.79
CA PHE A 94 -10.60 -4.06 15.23
C PHE A 94 -10.72 -3.91 16.77
N GLY A 95 -11.09 -4.99 17.47
CA GLY A 95 -11.26 -5.03 18.92
C GLY A 95 -10.02 -5.45 19.71
N GLU A 96 -8.90 -5.73 19.04
CA GLU A 96 -7.68 -6.24 19.66
C GLU A 96 -6.48 -5.32 19.37
N SER A 97 -5.52 -5.30 20.28
CA SER A 97 -4.28 -4.52 20.17
C SER A 97 -3.30 -4.98 21.25
N GLY A 98 -2.01 -4.67 21.08
CA GLY A 98 -1.04 -4.74 22.17
C GLY A 98 -1.28 -3.73 23.29
N ILE A 99 -2.15 -2.75 23.09
CA ILE A 99 -2.56 -1.76 24.08
C ILE A 99 -3.61 -2.37 25.02
N ALA A 100 -3.34 -2.32 26.32
CA ALA A 100 -4.27 -2.82 27.33
C ALA A 100 -5.62 -2.09 27.25
N HIS A 101 -6.71 -2.83 27.40
CA HIS A 101 -8.08 -2.28 27.39
C HIS A 101 -8.49 -1.62 26.07
N TRP A 102 -7.91 -2.05 24.94
CA TRP A 102 -8.14 -1.44 23.62
C TRP A 102 -9.64 -1.22 23.26
N ALA A 103 -10.45 -2.26 23.41
CA ALA A 103 -11.89 -2.19 23.11
C ALA A 103 -12.64 -1.18 23.99
N ASP A 104 -12.14 -0.87 25.19
CA ASP A 104 -12.78 0.07 26.13
C ASP A 104 -12.68 1.52 25.64
N TYR A 105 -11.66 1.85 24.82
CA TYR A 105 -11.54 3.17 24.19
C TYR A 105 -12.57 3.41 23.08
N ARG A 106 -13.19 2.35 22.54
CA ARG A 106 -14.21 2.40 21.48
C ARG A 106 -13.79 3.19 20.23
N LEU A 107 -12.50 3.25 19.92
CA LEU A 107 -11.98 3.99 18.76
C LEU A 107 -12.36 3.32 17.43
N GLU A 108 -12.32 1.98 17.41
CA GLU A 108 -12.61 1.17 16.21
C GLU A 108 -13.97 0.47 16.29
N LEU A 109 -14.79 0.85 17.29
CA LEU A 109 -16.11 0.27 17.55
C LEU A 109 -17.23 1.22 17.12
N ASP A 110 -18.28 0.67 16.50
CA ASP A 110 -19.53 1.40 16.26
C ASP A 110 -20.40 1.51 17.52
N ASP A 111 -21.59 2.09 17.38
CA ASP A 111 -22.54 2.30 18.49
C ASP A 111 -23.04 0.97 19.11
N VAL A 112 -22.98 -0.14 18.37
CA VAL A 112 -23.41 -1.47 18.82
C VAL A 112 -22.24 -2.39 19.22
N GLY A 113 -21.00 -1.90 19.14
CA GLY A 113 -19.79 -2.64 19.47
C GLY A 113 -19.24 -3.52 18.34
N GLY A 114 -19.73 -3.34 17.11
CA GLY A 114 -19.16 -3.91 15.90
C GLY A 114 -17.98 -3.08 15.36
N GLU A 115 -17.36 -3.55 14.27
CA GLU A 115 -16.30 -2.80 13.59
C GLU A 115 -16.86 -1.51 12.98
N TYR A 116 -16.31 -0.36 13.37
CA TYR A 116 -16.74 0.94 12.86
C TYR A 116 -16.65 1.06 11.34
N LYS A 117 -15.52 0.62 10.76
CA LYS A 117 -15.29 0.63 9.32
C LYS A 117 -14.84 -0.74 8.83
N PRO A 118 -15.76 -1.53 8.24
CA PRO A 118 -15.46 -2.88 7.79
C PRO A 118 -14.29 -2.96 6.81
N ASN A 119 -13.49 -4.03 6.95
CA ASN A 119 -12.33 -4.32 6.11
C ASN A 119 -11.19 -3.29 6.24
N THR A 120 -11.08 -2.63 7.40
CA THR A 120 -9.94 -1.78 7.70
C THR A 120 -8.72 -2.65 8.05
N LEU A 121 -7.53 -2.16 7.72
CA LEU A 121 -6.28 -2.82 8.06
C LEU A 121 -5.79 -2.34 9.44
N TYR A 122 -5.77 -3.23 10.42
CA TYR A 122 -5.15 -2.99 11.72
C TYR A 122 -3.84 -3.76 11.83
N MET A 123 -2.74 -3.04 11.99
CA MET A 123 -1.41 -3.62 12.12
C MET A 123 -0.59 -2.85 13.14
N GLU A 124 0.19 -3.59 13.91
CA GLU A 124 1.11 -3.04 14.90
C GLU A 124 2.49 -3.66 14.75
N ALA A 125 3.50 -2.93 15.22
CA ALA A 125 4.87 -3.38 15.32
C ALA A 125 5.58 -2.66 16.49
N THR A 126 6.73 -3.17 16.89
CA THR A 126 7.56 -2.64 17.98
C THR A 126 8.93 -2.22 17.47
N ALA A 127 9.55 -1.23 18.11
CA ALA A 127 10.86 -0.69 17.72
C ALA A 127 11.98 -1.16 18.65
#